data_AF-A0A7J2TWA7-F1
#
_entry.id   AF-A0A7J2TWA7-F1
#
_cell.length_a   1.000
_cell.length_b   1.000
_cell.length_c   1.000
_cell.angle_alpha   90.00
_cell.angle_beta   90.00
_cell.angle_gamma   90.00
#
_symmetry.space_group_name_H-M   'P 1'
#
loop_
_entity.id
_entity.type
_entity.pdbx_description
1 polymer ?
#
loop_
_entity_poly.entity_id
_entity_poly.type
_entity_poly.pdbx_seq_one_letter_code
_entity_poly.pdbx_strand_id
1 'polypeptide(L)'
;MLGPFKALIEGNKKTIDYAGNRIFKKIRDVNNVEINEEYIERRIRNLAYPGRVWKSLVEINNTIYSSVVEYFKKKLRAKYVLVPLTSRMISSPGAVYGKEKLDYTQDTIPIKLKWFNEGSTFLTESSQLYLELYLLIDGIDHVFTINNSFRKELADFVHLPEFRHVEYEGHVPQTENEDIISGLLMKIIKNILMLNEEHLRTFLTKEDIRDLDSLTRSYGFKKIEFKKTLEILYNLTGDKKYLKFTSKYWGSWEEAFVSGYFNKILVVKEFPLLEVAFLSSRKRKSL
;
A
#
# COMPACT_ATOMS: atom_id res chain seq x y z
N MET A 1 -20.84 -2.12 1.21
CA MET A 1 -19.71 -1.23 1.59
C MET A 1 -18.47 -1.96 1.16
N LEU A 2 -17.67 -1.41 0.24
CA LEU A 2 -16.68 -2.21 -0.49
C LEU A 2 -15.39 -2.51 0.31
N GLY A 3 -15.17 -1.84 1.44
CA GLY A 3 -13.96 -2.01 2.26
C GLY A 3 -14.25 -2.67 3.61
N PRO A 4 -13.26 -3.36 4.20
CA PRO A 4 -13.39 -3.98 5.52
C PRO A 4 -13.37 -2.98 6.68
N PHE A 5 -12.94 -1.74 6.43
CA PHE A 5 -12.81 -0.69 7.45
C PHE A 5 -13.83 0.41 7.26
N LYS A 6 -14.33 0.96 8.36
CA LYS A 6 -15.26 2.08 8.40
C LYS A 6 -14.75 3.16 9.33
N ALA A 7 -14.44 4.33 8.76
CA ALA A 7 -14.17 5.53 9.54
C ALA A 7 -15.48 6.09 10.11
N LEU A 8 -15.50 6.35 11.42
CA LEU A 8 -16.64 6.89 12.15
C LEU A 8 -16.25 8.14 12.93
N ILE A 9 -17.25 8.96 13.23
CA ILE A 9 -17.15 10.10 14.15
C ILE A 9 -18.17 9.85 15.26
N GLU A 10 -17.68 9.62 16.48
CA GLU A 10 -18.50 9.43 17.67
C GLU A 10 -18.22 10.59 18.64
N GLY A 11 -19.12 11.57 18.66
CA GLY A 11 -18.89 12.84 19.35
C GLY A 11 -17.68 13.57 18.76
N ASN A 12 -16.63 13.76 19.57
CA ASN A 12 -15.36 14.37 19.14
C ASN A 12 -14.27 13.35 18.78
N LYS A 13 -14.56 12.04 18.84
CA LYS A 13 -13.58 10.98 18.58
C LYS A 13 -13.70 10.46 17.15
N LYS A 14 -12.57 10.34 16.47
CA LYS A 14 -12.42 9.65 15.18
C LYS A 14 -11.98 8.21 15.45
N THR A 15 -12.77 7.25 14.97
CA THR A 15 -12.49 5.81 15.14
C THR A 15 -12.53 5.08 13.80
N ILE A 16 -11.84 3.95 13.72
CA ILE A 16 -11.87 3.07 12.55
C ILE A 16 -12.39 1.70 13.00
N ASP A 17 -13.55 1.30 12.52
CA ASP A 17 -14.14 0.00 12.82
C ASP A 17 -13.76 -1.03 11.75
N TYR A 18 -13.47 -2.25 12.17
CA TYR A 18 -13.39 -3.39 11.25
C TYR A 18 -14.74 -4.09 11.18
N ALA A 19 -15.28 -4.22 9.96
CA ALA A 19 -16.60 -4.78 9.69
C ALA A 19 -16.72 -6.29 9.99
N GLY A 20 -15.59 -6.95 10.28
CA GLY A 20 -15.55 -8.40 10.44
C GLY A 20 -15.55 -9.12 9.10
N ASN A 21 -15.38 -10.44 9.17
CA ASN A 21 -15.57 -11.34 8.05
C ASN A 21 -16.04 -12.70 8.58
N ARG A 22 -16.02 -13.77 7.76
CA ARG A 22 -16.47 -15.10 8.21
C ARG A 22 -15.60 -15.74 9.30
N ILE A 23 -14.37 -15.25 9.48
CA ILE A 23 -13.38 -15.78 10.42
C ILE A 23 -13.26 -14.88 11.64
N PHE A 24 -13.15 -13.57 11.43
CA PHE A 24 -12.89 -12.58 12.45
C PHE A 24 -14.15 -11.76 12.75
N LYS A 25 -14.46 -11.60 14.04
CA LYS A 25 -15.58 -10.77 14.49
C LYS A 25 -15.33 -9.30 14.16
N LYS A 26 -16.41 -8.53 14.19
CA LYS A 26 -16.36 -7.06 14.17
C LYS A 26 -15.48 -6.55 15.30
N ILE A 27 -14.68 -5.53 15.01
CA ILE A 27 -13.85 -4.84 16.00
C ILE A 27 -14.25 -3.36 15.97
N ARG A 28 -14.56 -2.81 17.15
CA ARG A 28 -14.74 -1.38 17.31
C ARG A 28 -13.40 -0.73 17.58
N ASP A 29 -13.11 0.35 16.86
CA ASP A 29 -11.87 1.13 16.95
C ASP A 29 -10.60 0.27 16.95
N VAL A 30 -10.17 -0.13 15.75
CA VAL A 30 -8.99 -1.00 15.54
C VAL A 30 -7.69 -0.42 16.08
N ASN A 31 -7.64 0.89 16.34
CA ASN A 31 -6.47 1.54 16.94
C ASN A 31 -6.21 1.12 18.39
N ASN A 32 -7.21 0.55 19.08
CA ASN A 32 -7.07 0.09 20.47
C ASN A 32 -7.00 -1.45 20.57
N VAL A 33 -6.75 -2.15 19.47
CA VAL A 33 -6.63 -3.60 19.50
C VAL A 33 -5.27 -3.98 20.04
N GLU A 34 -5.26 -4.69 21.16
CA GLU A 34 -4.06 -5.32 21.67
C GLU A 34 -3.77 -6.60 20.87
N ILE A 35 -2.50 -6.77 20.51
CA ILE A 35 -2.03 -7.97 19.83
C ILE A 35 -2.09 -9.14 20.81
N ASN A 36 -2.79 -10.21 20.42
CA ASN A 36 -2.83 -11.43 21.21
C ASN A 36 -1.50 -12.21 21.03
N GLU A 37 -0.60 -12.08 22.01
CA GLU A 37 0.71 -12.75 22.02
C GLU A 37 0.58 -14.28 21.92
N GLU A 38 -0.39 -14.88 22.62
CA GLU A 38 -0.63 -16.33 22.59
C GLU A 38 -0.93 -16.83 21.16
N TYR A 39 -1.67 -16.03 20.38
CA TYR A 39 -1.96 -16.34 18.98
C TYR A 39 -0.69 -16.33 18.11
N ILE A 40 0.25 -15.43 18.39
CA ILE A 40 1.55 -15.34 17.71
C ILE A 40 2.44 -16.51 18.11
N GLU A 41 2.55 -16.83 19.40
CA GLU A 41 3.34 -17.95 19.90
C GLU A 41 2.85 -19.30 19.35
N ARG A 42 1.54 -19.40 19.09
CA ARG A 42 0.92 -20.58 18.48
C ARG A 42 0.99 -20.59 16.96
N ARG A 43 1.75 -19.70 16.30
CA ARG A 43 1.77 -19.58 14.82
C ARG A 43 2.03 -20.90 14.10
N ILE A 44 3.02 -21.68 14.54
CA ILE A 44 3.32 -23.00 13.93
C ILE A 44 2.12 -23.93 14.06
N ARG A 45 1.50 -24.00 15.24
CA ARG A 45 0.29 -24.79 15.46
C ARG A 45 -0.87 -24.27 14.61
N ASN A 46 -1.05 -22.96 14.51
CA ASN A 46 -2.09 -22.35 13.69
C ASN A 46 -1.92 -22.70 12.20
N LEU A 47 -0.68 -22.74 11.70
CA LEU A 47 -0.34 -23.12 10.33
C LEU A 47 -0.48 -24.63 10.09
N ALA A 48 -0.05 -25.45 11.05
CA ALA A 48 -0.07 -26.91 10.96
C ALA A 48 -1.46 -27.51 11.22
N TYR A 49 -2.34 -26.79 11.93
CA TYR A 49 -3.69 -27.26 12.19
C TYR A 49 -4.46 -27.36 10.88
N PRO A 50 -5.13 -28.50 10.60
CA PRO A 50 -5.92 -28.67 9.38
C PRO A 50 -7.02 -27.60 9.34
N GLY A 51 -6.82 -26.58 8.53
CA GLY A 51 -7.71 -25.44 8.41
C GLY A 51 -7.70 -24.88 7.00
N ARG A 52 -8.89 -24.54 6.48
CA ARG A 52 -9.01 -23.93 5.15
C ARG A 52 -8.40 -22.53 5.09
N VAL A 53 -8.22 -21.85 6.23
CA VAL A 53 -7.77 -20.45 6.32
C VAL A 53 -6.38 -20.26 5.71
N TRP A 54 -5.34 -20.90 6.26
CA TRP A 54 -3.97 -20.71 5.79
C TRP A 54 -3.75 -21.24 4.38
N LYS A 55 -4.34 -22.40 4.06
CA LYS A 55 -4.35 -22.91 2.68
C LYS A 55 -4.94 -21.88 1.72
N SER A 56 -6.11 -21.32 2.04
CA SER A 56 -6.76 -20.32 1.19
C SER A 56 -5.93 -19.04 1.05
N LEU A 57 -5.28 -18.56 2.13
CA LEU A 57 -4.37 -17.42 2.05
C LEU A 57 -3.17 -17.70 1.15
N VAL A 58 -2.56 -18.88 1.25
CA VAL A 58 -1.43 -19.27 0.39
C VAL A 58 -1.83 -19.30 -1.08
N GLU A 59 -2.98 -19.87 -1.41
CA GLU A 59 -3.47 -19.94 -2.80
C GLU A 59 -3.81 -18.55 -3.39
N ILE A 60 -4.43 -17.68 -2.58
CA ILE A 60 -4.68 -16.29 -2.97
C ILE A 60 -3.36 -15.55 -3.18
N ASN A 61 -2.39 -15.67 -2.25
CA ASN A 61 -1.07 -15.05 -2.37
C ASN A 61 -0.29 -15.56 -3.58
N ASN A 62 -0.34 -16.86 -3.86
CA ASN A 62 0.27 -17.44 -5.06
C ASN A 62 -0.33 -16.86 -6.35
N THR A 63 -1.64 -16.62 -6.36
CA THR A 63 -2.32 -16.02 -7.50
C THR A 63 -1.98 -14.54 -7.64
N ILE A 64 -1.85 -13.79 -6.54
CA ILE A 64 -1.33 -12.41 -6.56
C ILE A 64 0.07 -12.40 -7.19
N TYR A 65 0.99 -13.22 -6.67
CA TYR A 65 2.36 -13.32 -7.18
C TYR A 65 2.39 -13.64 -8.68
N SER A 66 1.68 -14.69 -9.09
CA SER A 66 1.66 -15.13 -10.49
C SER A 66 1.04 -14.06 -11.41
N SER A 67 0.01 -13.36 -10.94
CA SER A 67 -0.64 -12.27 -11.68
C SER A 67 0.30 -11.08 -11.88
N VAL A 68 1.07 -10.72 -10.85
CA VAL A 68 2.09 -9.67 -10.91
C VAL A 68 3.16 -10.02 -11.95
N VAL A 69 3.74 -11.21 -11.82
CA VAL A 69 4.79 -11.68 -12.73
C VAL A 69 4.28 -11.76 -14.16
N GLU A 70 3.07 -12.30 -14.36
CA GLU A 70 2.46 -12.39 -15.68
C GLU A 70 2.23 -11.00 -16.30
N TYR A 71 1.66 -10.07 -15.51
CA TYR A 71 1.37 -8.72 -15.96
C TYR A 71 2.64 -8.01 -16.43
N PHE A 72 3.66 -7.95 -15.59
CA PHE A 72 4.90 -7.26 -15.92
C PHE A 72 5.66 -7.93 -17.07
N LYS A 73 5.82 -9.25 -17.05
CA LYS A 73 6.59 -9.95 -18.09
C LYS A 73 5.89 -10.02 -19.44
N LYS A 74 4.59 -10.31 -19.46
CA LYS A 74 3.87 -10.54 -20.73
C LYS A 74 3.29 -9.25 -21.31
N LYS A 75 2.73 -8.37 -20.47
CA LYS A 75 2.08 -7.14 -20.94
C LYS A 75 3.08 -6.01 -21.15
N LEU A 76 3.97 -5.78 -20.19
CA LEU A 76 4.93 -4.66 -20.23
C LEU A 76 6.32 -5.07 -20.73
N ARG A 77 6.58 -6.37 -20.88
CA ARG A 77 7.93 -6.91 -21.20
C ARG A 77 9.00 -6.46 -20.20
N ALA A 78 8.60 -6.10 -18.98
CA ALA A 78 9.48 -5.62 -17.94
C ALA A 78 10.43 -6.71 -17.46
N LYS A 79 11.66 -6.31 -17.12
CA LYS A 79 12.68 -7.23 -16.59
C LYS A 79 12.53 -7.35 -15.08
N TYR A 80 12.53 -8.59 -14.61
CA TYR A 80 12.68 -8.84 -13.18
C TYR A 80 14.14 -8.57 -12.80
N VAL A 81 14.36 -7.75 -11.78
CA VAL A 81 15.71 -7.41 -11.30
C VAL A 81 15.88 -7.76 -9.83
N LEU A 82 17.07 -8.26 -9.49
CA LEU A 82 17.45 -8.51 -8.11
C LEU A 82 18.04 -7.21 -7.53
N VAL A 83 17.52 -6.80 -6.39
CA VAL A 83 17.94 -5.59 -5.67
C VAL A 83 18.42 -5.99 -4.27
N PRO A 84 19.42 -5.29 -3.72
CA PRO A 84 19.98 -5.68 -2.43
C PRO A 84 18.98 -5.43 -1.29
N LEU A 85 19.00 -6.29 -0.28
CA LEU A 85 18.21 -6.13 0.95
C LEU A 85 18.84 -5.11 1.91
N THR A 86 20.15 -4.89 1.80
CA THR A 86 20.86 -3.87 2.56
C THR A 86 21.30 -2.73 1.66
N SER A 87 21.23 -1.51 2.15
CA SER A 87 21.60 -0.32 1.42
C SER A 87 22.35 0.68 2.31
N ARG A 88 23.24 1.44 1.68
CA ARG A 88 23.79 2.69 2.24
C ARG A 88 23.22 3.93 1.54
N MET A 89 22.30 3.74 0.59
CA MET A 89 21.57 4.82 -0.07
C MET A 89 20.34 5.20 0.76
N ILE A 90 19.84 6.42 0.53
CA ILE A 90 18.54 6.85 1.06
C ILE A 90 17.48 5.97 0.40
N SER A 91 16.92 5.03 1.13
CA SER A 91 15.92 4.10 0.58
C SER A 91 14.48 4.44 1.03
N SER A 92 14.28 5.51 1.79
CA SER A 92 12.96 5.86 2.31
C SER A 92 12.20 6.82 1.39
N PRO A 93 10.97 6.50 0.96
CA PRO A 93 10.03 7.49 0.44
C PRO A 93 9.61 8.53 1.50
N GLY A 94 9.91 8.31 2.78
CA GLY A 94 9.69 9.26 3.86
C GLY A 94 10.82 10.26 4.07
N ALA A 95 11.90 10.18 3.28
CA ALA A 95 12.94 11.19 3.23
C ALA A 95 12.38 12.46 2.55
N VAL A 96 11.70 13.28 3.34
CA VAL A 96 11.12 14.54 2.87
C VAL A 96 12.23 15.59 2.80
N TYR A 97 12.34 16.27 1.65
CA TYR A 97 13.24 17.42 1.50
C TYR A 97 12.53 18.71 1.94
N GLY A 98 12.34 18.85 3.25
CA GLY A 98 11.75 20.04 3.85
C GLY A 98 12.83 21.01 4.30
N LYS A 99 12.85 22.24 3.77
CA LYS A 99 13.76 23.33 4.23
C LYS A 99 15.26 22.96 4.22
N GLU A 100 15.74 22.37 3.13
CA GLU A 100 17.16 22.01 2.97
C GLU A 100 17.69 20.97 3.97
N LYS A 101 16.79 20.26 4.68
CA LYS A 101 17.13 19.10 5.52
C LYS A 101 16.30 17.90 5.10
N LEU A 102 16.95 16.73 5.06
CA LEU A 102 16.28 15.44 5.05
C LEU A 102 15.70 15.25 6.45
N ASP A 103 14.42 15.56 6.61
CA ASP A 103 13.69 15.27 7.84
C ASP A 103 13.07 13.88 7.67
N TYR A 104 13.73 12.87 8.24
CA TYR A 104 13.09 11.58 8.42
C TYR A 104 12.00 11.79 9.46
N THR A 105 10.74 11.62 9.10
CA THR A 105 9.69 11.47 10.11
C THR A 105 10.11 10.34 11.05
N GLN A 106 9.74 10.39 12.33
CA GLN A 106 10.19 9.38 13.32
C GLN A 106 9.90 7.92 12.87
N ASP A 107 8.89 7.76 12.01
CA ASP A 107 8.44 6.50 11.42
C ASP A 107 9.33 5.97 10.27
N THR A 108 10.28 6.78 9.78
CA THR A 108 11.08 6.49 8.57
C THR A 108 12.58 6.32 8.86
N ILE A 109 12.95 6.10 10.13
CA ILE A 109 14.34 5.85 10.50
C ILE A 109 14.73 4.44 10.03
N PRO A 110 15.69 4.28 9.10
CA PRO A 110 16.05 2.97 8.59
C PRO A 110 16.59 2.06 9.70
N ILE A 111 16.34 0.75 9.58
CA ILE A 111 16.88 -0.23 10.53
C ILE A 111 18.38 -0.39 10.28
N LYS A 112 19.18 0.12 11.22
CA LYS A 112 20.64 0.11 11.18
C LYS A 112 21.19 -1.26 11.59
N LEU A 113 22.10 -1.79 10.78
CA LEU A 113 22.83 -3.02 11.04
C LEU A 113 24.33 -2.72 11.25
N LYS A 114 24.98 -3.47 12.14
CA LYS A 114 26.44 -3.52 12.20
C LYS A 114 26.94 -4.32 11.01
N TRP A 115 27.82 -3.73 10.20
CA TRP A 115 28.31 -4.35 8.96
C TRP A 115 29.79 -4.67 9.08
N PHE A 116 30.09 -5.88 9.59
CA PHE A 116 31.45 -6.36 9.80
C PHE A 116 32.34 -5.30 10.51
N ASN A 117 33.52 -5.03 9.96
CA ASN A 117 34.44 -3.97 10.39
C ASN A 117 34.28 -2.68 9.55
N GLU A 118 33.33 -2.67 8.60
CA GLU A 118 33.12 -1.59 7.61
C GLU A 118 32.12 -0.52 8.10
N GLY A 119 31.75 -0.58 9.38
CA GLY A 119 30.82 0.35 10.01
C GLY A 119 29.37 -0.15 9.99
N SER A 120 28.48 0.58 9.32
CA SER A 120 27.03 0.31 9.35
C SER A 120 26.42 0.28 7.95
N THR A 121 25.43 -0.59 7.81
CA THR A 121 24.51 -0.63 6.66
C THR A 121 23.08 -0.53 7.18
N PHE A 122 22.11 -0.43 6.28
CA PHE A 122 20.70 -0.34 6.64
C PHE A 122 19.89 -1.37 5.88
N LEU A 123 18.80 -1.85 6.48
CA LEU A 123 17.79 -2.61 5.74
C LEU A 123 17.03 -1.67 4.80
N THR A 124 16.74 -2.18 3.59
CA THR A 124 16.16 -1.39 2.51
C THR A 124 14.67 -1.14 2.75
N GLU A 125 14.25 0.13 2.78
CA GLU A 125 12.85 0.54 2.97
C GLU A 125 12.04 0.55 1.67
N SER A 126 12.72 0.74 0.53
CA SER A 126 12.21 0.68 -0.84
C SER A 126 13.37 0.47 -1.80
N SER A 127 13.11 -0.27 -2.89
CA SER A 127 14.09 -0.56 -3.93
C SER A 127 14.10 0.47 -5.06
N GLN A 128 13.28 1.52 -4.98
CA GLN A 128 13.01 2.46 -6.08
C GLN A 128 14.30 3.01 -6.71
N LEU A 129 15.25 3.52 -5.93
CA LEU A 129 16.51 4.03 -6.47
C LEU A 129 17.30 2.97 -7.24
N TYR A 130 17.30 1.71 -6.80
CA TYR A 130 17.96 0.64 -7.53
C TYR A 130 17.26 0.36 -8.86
N LEU A 131 15.92 0.43 -8.89
CA LEU A 131 15.15 0.28 -10.12
C LEU A 131 15.46 1.39 -11.12
N GLU A 132 15.55 2.64 -10.65
CA GLU A 132 15.96 3.79 -11.48
C GLU A 132 17.38 3.59 -12.05
N LEU A 133 18.33 3.05 -11.27
CA LEU A 133 19.68 2.73 -11.76
C LEU A 133 19.67 1.66 -12.86
N TYR A 134 18.76 0.68 -12.79
CA TYR A 134 18.63 -0.33 -13.85
C TYR A 134 18.13 0.25 -15.17
N LEU A 135 17.35 1.33 -15.14
CA LEU A 135 16.89 2.02 -16.35
C LEU A 135 18.01 2.79 -17.07
N LEU A 136 19.16 3.02 -16.42
CA LEU A 136 20.33 3.60 -17.08
C LEU A 136 21.02 2.62 -18.04
N ILE A 137 20.69 1.33 -17.99
CA ILE A 137 21.25 0.31 -18.87
C ILE A 137 20.57 0.39 -20.24
N ASP A 138 21.38 0.50 -21.29
CA ASP A 138 20.88 0.56 -22.66
C ASP A 138 19.95 -0.61 -23.00
N GLY A 139 18.81 -0.30 -23.63
CA GLY A 139 17.78 -1.27 -23.98
C GLY A 139 16.89 -1.77 -22.83
N ILE A 140 16.94 -1.15 -21.63
CA ILE A 140 16.09 -1.48 -20.49
C ILE A 140 15.11 -0.34 -20.18
N ASP A 141 13.86 -0.48 -20.62
CA ASP A 141 12.83 0.56 -20.44
C ASP A 141 11.87 0.31 -19.28
N HIS A 142 11.81 -0.94 -18.79
CA HIS A 142 10.87 -1.37 -17.78
C HIS A 142 11.50 -2.41 -16.87
N VAL A 143 11.46 -2.17 -15.56
CA VAL A 143 11.95 -3.10 -14.54
C VAL A 143 10.94 -3.25 -13.41
N PHE A 144 10.96 -4.41 -12.77
CA PHE A 144 10.19 -4.65 -11.56
C PHE A 144 10.92 -5.59 -10.61
N THR A 145 10.57 -5.53 -9.34
CA THR A 145 11.06 -6.44 -8.31
C THR A 145 9.92 -6.87 -7.40
N ILE A 146 10.13 -8.01 -6.73
CA ILE A 146 9.26 -8.51 -5.66
C ILE A 146 10.19 -8.89 -4.51
N ASN A 147 10.42 -7.95 -3.60
CA ASN A 147 11.42 -8.09 -2.54
C ASN A 147 10.86 -7.78 -1.16
N ASN A 148 11.63 -8.01 -0.10
CA ASN A 148 11.25 -7.55 1.23
C ASN A 148 11.61 -6.07 1.38
N SER A 149 10.72 -5.31 1.98
CA SER A 149 10.99 -3.96 2.48
C SER A 149 10.81 -3.94 3.99
N PHE A 150 11.59 -3.09 4.65
CA PHE A 150 11.62 -3.02 6.10
C PHE A 150 11.26 -1.62 6.56
N ARG A 151 10.48 -1.49 7.64
CA ARG A 151 10.13 -0.20 8.24
C ARG A 151 10.30 -0.29 9.75
N LYS A 152 10.89 0.73 10.36
CA LYS A 152 11.04 0.79 11.81
C LYS A 152 9.77 1.36 12.45
N GLU A 153 8.65 0.72 12.14
CA GLU A 153 7.31 1.10 12.60
C GLU A 153 6.84 0.08 13.65
N LEU A 154 6.05 0.55 14.62
CA LEU A 154 5.33 -0.37 15.50
C LEU A 154 4.28 -1.10 14.67
N ALA A 155 4.19 -2.42 14.83
CA ALA A 155 3.17 -3.20 14.16
C ALA A 155 1.78 -2.77 14.67
N ASP A 156 0.87 -2.50 13.74
CA ASP A 156 -0.53 -2.19 14.04
C ASP A 156 -1.45 -2.94 13.05
N PHE A 157 -2.70 -2.49 12.90
CA PHE A 157 -3.68 -3.16 12.05
C PHE A 157 -3.39 -3.03 10.53
N VAL A 158 -2.44 -2.19 10.11
CA VAL A 158 -2.01 -1.99 8.71
C VAL A 158 -0.49 -2.02 8.51
N HIS A 159 0.32 -1.82 9.55
CA HIS A 159 1.78 -1.76 9.46
C HIS A 159 2.45 -3.06 9.95
N LEU A 160 3.47 -3.49 9.22
CA LEU A 160 4.39 -4.56 9.60
C LEU A 160 5.83 -4.07 9.44
N PRO A 161 6.74 -4.45 10.34
CA PRO A 161 8.15 -4.03 10.24
C PRO A 161 8.89 -4.67 9.05
N GLU A 162 8.34 -5.76 8.49
CA GLU A 162 8.81 -6.42 7.28
C GLU A 162 7.60 -6.83 6.42
N PHE A 163 7.63 -6.51 5.14
CA PHE A 163 6.58 -6.90 4.19
C PHE A 163 7.14 -7.19 2.79
N ARG A 164 6.38 -7.97 2.01
CA ARG A 164 6.67 -8.20 0.59
C ARG A 164 6.18 -7.02 -0.23
N HIS A 165 7.11 -6.40 -0.95
CA HIS A 165 6.88 -5.20 -1.73
C HIS A 165 7.08 -5.51 -3.21
N VAL A 166 6.06 -5.19 -4.01
CA VAL A 166 6.12 -5.21 -5.47
C VAL A 166 6.40 -3.79 -5.94
N GLU A 167 7.53 -3.57 -6.58
CA GLU A 167 7.97 -2.25 -7.05
C GLU A 167 8.25 -2.32 -8.56
N TYR A 168 7.89 -1.26 -9.28
CA TYR A 168 8.04 -1.15 -10.73
C TYR A 168 8.56 0.25 -11.07
N GLU A 169 9.46 0.32 -12.04
CA GLU A 169 9.97 1.57 -12.59
C GLU A 169 10.08 1.42 -14.12
N GLY A 170 9.83 2.49 -14.87
CA GLY A 170 10.01 2.49 -16.31
C GLY A 170 10.11 3.89 -16.92
N HIS A 171 10.61 3.96 -18.15
CA HIS A 171 10.68 5.18 -18.95
C HIS A 171 9.29 5.58 -19.47
N VAL A 172 8.38 5.92 -18.56
CA VAL A 172 6.98 6.22 -18.86
C VAL A 172 6.55 7.53 -18.21
N PRO A 173 5.66 8.31 -18.83
CA PRO A 173 5.04 9.45 -18.18
C PRO A 173 4.12 9.01 -17.03
N GLN A 174 3.89 9.90 -16.07
CA GLN A 174 3.04 9.63 -14.89
C GLN A 174 1.65 9.08 -15.26
N THR A 175 1.03 9.58 -16.33
CA THR A 175 -0.29 9.11 -16.79
C THR A 175 -0.27 7.64 -17.18
N GLU A 176 0.80 7.20 -17.85
CA GLU A 176 0.98 5.80 -18.22
C GLU A 176 1.32 4.94 -17.00
N ASN A 177 2.12 5.46 -16.07
CA ASN A 177 2.40 4.78 -14.80
C ASN A 177 1.10 4.51 -14.00
N GLU A 178 0.20 5.48 -13.94
CA GLU A 178 -1.13 5.31 -13.33
C GLU A 178 -1.95 4.20 -14.00
N ASP A 179 -1.93 4.13 -15.33
CA ASP A 179 -2.65 3.12 -16.10
C ASP A 179 -2.01 1.74 -15.95
N ILE A 180 -0.69 1.67 -15.79
CA ILE A 180 0.07 0.46 -15.47
C ILE A 180 -0.36 -0.10 -14.12
N ILE A 181 -0.36 0.72 -13.05
CA ILE A 181 -0.78 0.33 -11.70
C ILE A 181 -2.26 -0.11 -11.71
N SER A 182 -3.11 0.65 -12.39
CA SER A 182 -4.53 0.33 -12.51
C SER A 182 -4.76 -1.01 -13.22
N GLY A 183 -4.05 -1.23 -14.33
CA GLY A 183 -4.11 -2.49 -15.06
C GLY A 183 -3.58 -3.67 -14.26
N LEU A 184 -2.53 -3.48 -13.45
CA LEU A 184 -1.99 -4.51 -12.57
C LEU A 184 -3.03 -4.94 -11.52
N LEU A 185 -3.60 -3.97 -10.80
CA LEU A 185 -4.61 -4.23 -9.78
C LEU A 185 -5.86 -4.91 -10.37
N MET A 186 -6.32 -4.48 -11.54
CA MET A 186 -7.43 -5.14 -12.25
C MET A 186 -7.10 -6.58 -12.62
N LYS A 187 -5.87 -6.85 -13.11
CA LYS A 187 -5.42 -8.20 -13.45
C LYS A 187 -5.39 -9.09 -12.21
N ILE A 188 -4.85 -8.59 -11.09
CA ILE A 188 -4.82 -9.32 -9.82
C ILE A 188 -6.24 -9.66 -9.36
N ILE A 189 -7.13 -8.66 -9.23
CA ILE A 189 -8.47 -8.90 -8.69
C ILE A 189 -9.26 -9.87 -9.58
N LYS A 190 -9.21 -9.71 -10.92
CA LYS A 190 -9.87 -10.62 -11.86
C LYS A 190 -9.35 -12.04 -11.77
N ASN A 191 -8.02 -12.22 -11.68
CA ASN A 191 -7.42 -13.54 -11.56
C ASN A 191 -7.81 -14.20 -10.22
N ILE A 192 -7.83 -13.47 -9.10
CA ILE A 192 -8.27 -14.01 -7.80
C ILE A 192 -9.74 -14.43 -7.86
N LEU A 193 -10.62 -13.58 -8.41
CA LEU A 193 -12.04 -13.90 -8.55
C LEU A 193 -12.26 -15.16 -9.39
N MET A 194 -11.51 -15.31 -10.48
CA MET A 194 -11.62 -16.44 -11.40
C MET A 194 -11.00 -17.73 -10.85
N LEU A 195 -9.82 -17.66 -10.24
CA LEU A 195 -9.02 -18.84 -9.88
C LEU A 195 -9.15 -19.23 -8.40
N ASN A 196 -9.59 -18.32 -7.54
CA ASN A 196 -9.61 -18.52 -6.09
C ASN A 196 -10.97 -18.22 -5.46
N GLU A 197 -12.07 -18.30 -6.21
CA GLU A 197 -13.41 -18.03 -5.65
C GLU A 197 -13.69 -18.90 -4.41
N GLU A 198 -13.36 -20.19 -4.43
CA GLU A 198 -13.54 -21.08 -3.27
C GLU A 198 -12.71 -20.61 -2.07
N HIS A 199 -11.47 -20.16 -2.29
CA HIS A 199 -10.59 -19.67 -1.25
C HIS A 199 -11.06 -18.32 -0.68
N LEU A 200 -11.58 -17.42 -1.53
CA LEU A 200 -12.23 -16.18 -1.09
C LEU A 200 -13.42 -16.47 -0.18
N ARG A 201 -14.23 -17.50 -0.50
CA ARG A 201 -15.39 -17.91 0.31
C ARG A 201 -15.03 -18.35 1.72
N THR A 202 -13.77 -18.68 2.00
CA THR A 202 -13.29 -18.91 3.38
C THR A 202 -13.41 -17.66 4.24
N PHE A 203 -13.19 -16.47 3.66
CA PHE A 203 -13.18 -15.18 4.36
C PHE A 203 -14.44 -14.37 4.13
N LEU A 204 -14.93 -14.39 2.89
CA LEU A 204 -15.92 -13.46 2.37
C LEU A 204 -17.27 -14.15 2.13
N THR A 205 -18.34 -13.38 2.25
CA THR A 205 -19.69 -13.80 1.87
C THR A 205 -19.87 -13.77 0.34
N LYS A 206 -21.00 -14.31 -0.15
CA LYS A 206 -21.37 -14.19 -1.56
C LYS A 206 -21.53 -12.74 -2.01
N GLU A 207 -22.01 -11.88 -1.10
CA GLU A 207 -22.24 -10.47 -1.37
C GLU A 207 -20.91 -9.72 -1.47
N ASP A 208 -19.99 -9.94 -0.52
CA ASP A 208 -18.64 -9.34 -0.54
C ASP A 208 -17.87 -9.67 -1.83
N ILE A 209 -17.99 -10.91 -2.33
CA ILE A 209 -17.33 -11.33 -3.58
C ILE A 209 -17.96 -10.62 -4.79
N ARG A 210 -19.29 -10.42 -4.81
CA ARG A 210 -19.96 -9.66 -5.87
C ARG A 210 -19.58 -8.19 -5.83
N ASP A 211 -19.46 -7.64 -4.63
CA ASP A 211 -18.97 -6.29 -4.38
C ASP A 211 -17.54 -6.11 -4.93
N LEU A 212 -16.65 -7.07 -4.66
CA LEU A 212 -15.28 -7.09 -5.22
C LEU A 212 -15.28 -7.22 -6.76
N ASP A 213 -16.14 -8.06 -7.33
CA ASP A 213 -16.28 -8.20 -8.78
C ASP A 213 -16.81 -6.91 -9.43
N SER A 214 -17.74 -6.22 -8.78
CA SER A 214 -18.27 -4.93 -9.26
C SER A 214 -17.20 -3.84 -9.37
N LEU A 215 -16.17 -3.87 -8.50
CA LEU A 215 -15.00 -2.99 -8.59
C LEU A 215 -14.21 -3.21 -9.89
N THR A 216 -14.23 -4.42 -10.45
CA THR A 216 -13.52 -4.73 -11.71
C THR A 216 -14.32 -4.39 -12.97
N ARG A 217 -15.64 -4.23 -12.83
CA ARG A 217 -16.59 -3.94 -13.93
C ARG A 217 -16.92 -2.47 -14.05
N SER A 218 -16.98 -1.75 -12.93
CA SER A 218 -17.16 -0.31 -12.94
C SER A 218 -15.90 0.34 -13.52
N TYR A 219 -16.05 1.12 -14.59
CA TYR A 219 -14.94 1.78 -15.27
C TYR A 219 -14.18 2.68 -14.29
N GLY A 220 -12.96 2.26 -13.97
CA GLY A 220 -11.88 3.11 -13.50
C GLY A 220 -11.85 3.36 -12.00
N PHE A 221 -10.63 3.39 -11.48
CA PHE A 221 -10.33 4.02 -10.22
C PHE A 221 -10.79 5.48 -10.24
N LYS A 222 -11.30 5.94 -9.11
CA LYS A 222 -11.65 7.35 -8.98
C LYS A 222 -10.37 8.14 -8.74
N LYS A 223 -9.92 8.85 -9.76
CA LYS A 223 -8.82 9.82 -9.65
C LYS A 223 -9.35 11.10 -8.99
N ILE A 224 -8.66 11.60 -7.96
CA ILE A 224 -9.02 12.82 -7.24
C ILE A 224 -7.77 13.57 -6.79
N GLU A 225 -7.82 14.90 -6.85
CA GLU A 225 -6.74 15.75 -6.33
C GLU A 225 -6.78 15.79 -4.80
N PHE A 226 -5.62 15.81 -4.16
CA PHE A 226 -5.49 15.87 -2.71
C PHE A 226 -6.17 17.12 -2.12
N LYS A 227 -6.15 18.25 -2.84
CA LYS A 227 -6.92 19.44 -2.43
C LYS A 227 -8.42 19.14 -2.32
N LYS A 228 -8.98 18.40 -3.27
CA LYS A 228 -10.42 18.05 -3.28
C LYS A 228 -10.74 17.05 -2.18
N THR A 229 -9.82 16.14 -1.82
CA THR A 229 -10.04 15.25 -0.67
C THR A 229 -10.11 16.04 0.63
N LEU A 230 -9.24 17.04 0.82
CA LEU A 230 -9.30 17.96 1.96
C LEU A 230 -10.61 18.78 1.99
N GLU A 231 -11.08 19.28 0.85
CA GLU A 231 -12.37 19.99 0.75
C GLU A 231 -13.55 19.08 1.15
N ILE A 232 -13.55 17.82 0.71
CA ILE A 232 -14.56 16.82 1.11
C ILE A 232 -14.51 16.58 2.61
N LEU A 233 -13.32 16.40 3.18
CA LEU A 233 -13.14 16.21 4.62
C LEU A 233 -13.64 17.43 5.40
N TYR A 234 -13.31 18.65 4.99
CA TYR A 234 -13.81 19.86 5.61
C TYR A 234 -15.35 19.93 5.56
N ASN A 235 -15.94 19.72 4.37
CA ASN A 235 -17.39 19.83 4.19
C ASN A 235 -18.17 18.80 4.99
N LEU A 236 -17.63 17.60 5.15
CA LEU A 236 -18.31 16.51 5.86
C LEU A 236 -18.07 16.51 7.38
N THR A 237 -16.96 17.10 7.84
CA THR A 237 -16.58 17.07 9.27
C THR A 237 -16.68 18.42 9.96
N GLY A 238 -16.68 19.53 9.22
CA GLY A 238 -16.57 20.89 9.75
C GLY A 238 -15.19 21.24 10.34
N ASP A 239 -14.22 20.32 10.29
CA ASP A 239 -12.93 20.46 10.93
C ASP A 239 -12.01 21.39 10.13
N LYS A 240 -11.78 22.60 10.67
CA LYS A 240 -10.98 23.65 10.04
C LYS A 240 -9.54 23.23 9.74
N LYS A 241 -9.01 22.15 10.33
CA LYS A 241 -7.65 21.66 10.02
C LYS A 241 -7.51 21.31 8.52
N TYR A 242 -8.58 20.82 7.89
CA TYR A 242 -8.59 20.44 6.48
C TYR A 242 -8.63 21.62 5.51
N LEU A 243 -8.80 22.86 6.00
CA LEU A 243 -8.63 24.06 5.16
C LEU A 243 -7.16 24.31 4.81
N LYS A 244 -6.22 23.71 5.56
CA LYS A 244 -4.78 23.81 5.28
C LYS A 244 -4.39 22.76 4.23
N PHE A 245 -3.74 23.20 3.16
CA PHE A 245 -3.19 22.30 2.13
C PHE A 245 -1.92 21.62 2.65
N THR A 246 -2.09 20.53 3.40
CA THR A 246 -1.02 19.74 4.04
C THR A 246 -1.45 18.27 4.22
N SER A 247 -0.54 17.33 4.04
CA SER A 247 -0.67 15.90 4.35
C SER A 247 -0.49 15.59 5.83
N LYS A 248 -0.08 16.57 6.65
CA LYS A 248 0.10 16.40 8.11
C LYS A 248 -1.12 15.81 8.83
N TYR A 249 -2.32 16.05 8.31
CA TYR A 249 -3.57 15.56 8.89
C TYR A 249 -4.21 14.44 8.07
N TRP A 250 -3.46 13.82 7.17
CA TRP A 250 -3.91 12.73 6.32
C TRP A 250 -3.33 11.42 6.86
N GLY A 251 -4.13 10.68 7.64
CA GLY A 251 -3.75 9.35 8.15
C GLY A 251 -4.81 8.30 7.82
N SER A 252 -4.69 7.13 8.45
CA SER A 252 -5.54 5.96 8.19
C SER A 252 -7.04 6.25 8.32
N TRP A 253 -7.44 7.18 9.21
CA TRP A 253 -8.84 7.57 9.37
C TRP A 253 -9.34 8.35 8.16
N GLU A 254 -8.60 9.37 7.71
CA GLU A 254 -8.95 10.15 6.51
C GLU A 254 -8.99 9.26 5.25
N GLU A 255 -8.04 8.33 5.12
CA GLU A 255 -8.01 7.37 4.01
C GLU A 255 -9.23 6.46 3.99
N ALA A 256 -9.57 5.86 5.14
CA ALA A 256 -10.75 5.01 5.27
C ALA A 256 -12.05 5.80 5.05
N PHE A 257 -12.11 7.04 5.54
CA PHE A 257 -13.27 7.93 5.39
C PHE A 257 -13.53 8.29 3.92
N VAL A 258 -12.51 8.79 3.22
CA VAL A 258 -12.66 9.21 1.82
C VAL A 258 -12.89 8.01 0.90
N SER A 259 -12.21 6.88 1.13
CA SER A 259 -12.45 5.64 0.39
C SER A 259 -13.86 5.12 0.59
N GLY A 260 -14.37 5.16 1.83
CA GLY A 260 -15.75 4.80 2.16
C GLY A 260 -16.79 5.74 1.52
N TYR A 261 -16.51 7.04 1.45
CA TYR A 261 -17.39 8.03 0.82
C TYR A 261 -17.61 7.75 -0.67
N PHE A 262 -16.55 7.44 -1.41
CA PHE A 262 -16.67 7.15 -2.84
C PHE A 262 -17.08 5.71 -3.13
N ASN A 263 -16.87 4.80 -2.20
CA ASN A 263 -17.11 3.37 -2.36
C ASN A 263 -16.45 2.84 -3.66
N LYS A 264 -15.17 3.18 -3.85
CA LYS A 264 -14.33 2.82 -5.01
C LYS A 264 -12.86 2.77 -4.60
N ILE A 265 -12.04 2.12 -5.42
CA ILE A 265 -10.57 2.29 -5.33
C ILE A 265 -10.24 3.71 -5.79
N LEU A 266 -9.48 4.43 -4.96
CA LEU A 266 -9.12 5.83 -5.17
C LEU A 266 -7.67 5.97 -5.60
N VAL A 267 -7.44 6.91 -6.52
CA VAL A 267 -6.10 7.43 -6.82
C VAL A 267 -6.08 8.88 -6.38
N VAL A 268 -5.46 9.16 -5.24
CA VAL A 268 -5.27 10.51 -4.74
C VAL A 268 -3.97 11.05 -5.32
N LYS A 269 -4.02 12.24 -5.93
CA LYS A 269 -2.87 12.82 -6.64
C LYS A 269 -2.60 14.26 -6.21
N GLU A 270 -1.43 14.78 -6.60
CA GLU A 270 -1.07 16.20 -6.41
C GLU A 270 -0.96 16.60 -4.94
N PHE A 271 -0.21 15.79 -4.18
CA PHE A 271 0.15 16.08 -2.79
C PHE A 271 1.07 17.33 -2.68
N PRO A 272 1.14 17.97 -1.50
CA PRO A 272 2.04 19.10 -1.27
C PRO A 272 3.49 18.70 -1.50
N LEU A 273 4.17 19.41 -2.41
CA LEU A 273 5.51 19.05 -2.87
C LEU A 273 6.55 18.93 -1.75
N LEU A 274 6.46 19.78 -0.73
CA LEU A 274 7.41 19.80 0.40
C LEU A 274 7.11 18.74 1.46
N GLU A 275 6.11 17.89 1.23
CA GLU A 275 5.63 16.86 2.15
C GLU A 275 5.59 15.47 1.49
N VAL A 276 6.22 15.34 0.32
CA VAL A 276 6.43 14.07 -0.40
C VAL A 276 7.93 13.80 -0.55
N ALA A 277 8.26 12.57 -0.95
CA ALA A 277 9.64 12.13 -1.17
C ALA A 277 10.39 13.09 -2.11
N PHE A 278 11.68 13.32 -1.84
CA PHE A 278 12.53 14.23 -2.61
C PHE A 278 12.65 13.91 -4.11
N LEU A 279 12.43 12.65 -4.49
CA LEU A 279 12.44 12.18 -5.89
C LEU A 279 11.17 12.56 -6.67
N SER A 280 10.17 13.13 -6.00
CA SER A 280 8.88 13.45 -6.62
C SER A 280 9.02 14.57 -7.66
N SER A 281 8.44 14.35 -8.84
CA SER A 281 8.39 15.39 -9.87
C SER A 281 7.39 16.50 -9.53
N ARG A 282 7.72 17.74 -9.91
CA ARG A 282 6.79 18.86 -9.79
C ARG A 282 5.77 18.81 -10.93
N LYS A 283 4.49 19.02 -10.61
CA LYS A 283 3.48 19.30 -11.64
C LYS A 283 3.88 20.56 -12.40
N ARG A 284 4.27 20.40 -13.67
CA ARG A 284 4.51 21.54 -14.56
C ARG A 284 3.16 22.22 -14.80
N LYS A 285 3.07 23.54 -14.58
CA LYS A 285 1.91 24.31 -15.06
C LYS A 285 1.91 24.18 -16.58
N SER A 286 0.78 23.75 -17.16
CA SER A 286 0.57 23.91 -18.60
C SER A 286 0.69 25.40 -18.91
N LEU A 287 1.65 25.76 -19.75
CA LEU A 287 1.76 27.09 -20.34
C LEU A 287 0.57 27.33 -21.28
#